data_AF-A0A2W6YAB9-F1
#
_entry.id   AF-A0A2W6YAB9-F1
#
_cell.length_a   1.000
_cell.length_b   1.000
_cell.length_c   1.000
_cell.angle_alpha   90.00
_cell.angle_beta   90.00
_cell.angle_gamma   90.00
#
_symmetry.space_group_name_H-M   'P 1'
#
loop_
_entity.id
_entity.type
_entity.pdbx_description
1 polymer ?
#
loop_
_entity_poly.entity_id
_entity_poly.type
_entity_poly.pdbx_seq_one_letter_code
_entity_poly.pdbx_strand_id
1 'polypeptide(L)'
;MEKRPHTRHPAPVWDAARATYLTGQTLSDVALAHGLNLHTVRARATRQGWSRARAQAAAAADLLPDPLSDASPQPGPPSGPAAPALDAPDPDAHDLAQAATRASALAMRAGELARAHALAGLAERYRKLAGSDDARHKALTPDTAPLQLVADILMDEGLANRRLALNNPKDPPCPTKIAYQDWDSRRSRVSRNFHFTLVHRRAACERYIDLLERALTAAGLPLPDEPNQNRRLRLGLDVRVGDTVMSHEAYRERLGEGEGTDQTHR
;
A
#
# COMPACT_ATOMS: atom_id res chain seq x y z
N MET A 1 7.31 -26.00 37.60
CA MET A 1 6.23 -25.58 36.67
C MET A 1 6.07 -26.67 35.63
N GLU A 2 5.11 -27.57 35.81
CA GLU A 2 4.83 -28.65 34.85
C GLU A 2 4.21 -28.04 33.59
N LYS A 3 4.87 -28.23 32.44
CA LYS A 3 4.38 -27.76 31.14
C LYS A 3 3.13 -28.57 30.78
N ARG A 4 1.97 -27.92 30.74
CA ARG A 4 0.73 -28.56 30.26
C ARG A 4 0.96 -29.12 28.85
N PRO A 5 0.69 -30.41 28.60
CA PRO A 5 0.83 -30.99 27.29
C PRO A 5 -0.14 -30.28 26.34
N HIS A 6 0.39 -29.68 25.27
CA HIS A 6 -0.45 -29.03 24.27
C HIS A 6 -1.06 -30.11 23.39
N THR A 7 -2.36 -30.38 23.58
CA THR A 7 -3.12 -31.32 22.76
C THR A 7 -3.19 -30.80 21.32
N ARG A 8 -2.32 -31.31 20.45
CA ARG A 8 -2.41 -31.07 19.01
C ARG A 8 -3.40 -32.06 18.43
N HIS A 9 -4.55 -31.58 17.97
CA HIS A 9 -5.50 -32.42 17.26
C HIS A 9 -4.90 -32.89 15.93
N PRO A 10 -5.02 -34.19 15.58
CA PRO A 10 -4.43 -34.75 14.38
C PRO A 10 -5.13 -34.22 13.11
N ALA A 11 -4.40 -34.20 11.97
CA ALA A 11 -4.89 -33.73 10.68
C ALA A 11 -6.28 -34.27 10.26
N PRO A 12 -6.62 -35.58 10.40
CA PRO A 12 -7.92 -36.09 9.98
C PRO A 12 -9.12 -35.46 10.71
N VAL A 13 -8.94 -35.00 11.95
CA VAL A 13 -10.02 -34.31 12.71
C VAL A 13 -10.33 -32.95 12.09
N TRP A 14 -9.31 -32.26 11.56
CA TRP A 14 -9.48 -30.98 10.89
C TRP A 14 -10.12 -31.12 9.51
N ASP A 15 -9.83 -32.20 8.79
CA ASP A 15 -10.44 -32.48 7.48
C ASP A 15 -11.93 -32.84 7.64
N ALA A 16 -12.27 -33.62 8.66
CA ALA A 16 -13.66 -33.90 9.03
C ALA A 16 -14.41 -32.61 9.42
N ALA A 17 -13.81 -31.77 10.28
CA ALA A 17 -14.39 -30.48 10.67
C ALA A 17 -14.61 -29.54 9.47
N ARG A 18 -13.68 -29.53 8.51
CA ARG A 18 -13.80 -28.77 7.27
C ARG A 18 -14.98 -29.26 6.43
N ALA A 19 -15.10 -30.57 6.24
CA ALA A 19 -16.21 -31.16 5.48
C ALA A 19 -17.56 -30.80 6.10
N THR A 20 -17.70 -30.92 7.43
CA THR A 20 -18.93 -30.57 8.15
C THR A 20 -19.28 -29.07 8.07
N TYR A 21 -18.27 -28.19 8.05
CA TYR A 21 -18.50 -26.76 7.89
C TYR A 21 -18.98 -26.40 6.47
N LEU A 22 -18.41 -27.06 5.46
CA LEU A 22 -18.74 -26.82 4.05
C LEU A 22 -20.12 -27.37 3.67
N THR A 23 -20.64 -28.38 4.36
CA THR A 23 -22.01 -28.89 4.19
C THR A 23 -23.09 -28.02 4.82
N GLY A 24 -22.72 -26.97 5.56
CA GLY A 24 -23.65 -25.93 6.01
C GLY A 24 -23.76 -25.74 7.53
N GLN A 25 -23.10 -26.56 8.35
CA GLN A 25 -23.12 -26.38 9.81
C GLN A 25 -22.30 -25.16 10.27
N THR A 26 -22.77 -24.48 11.31
CA THR A 26 -22.08 -23.30 11.85
C THR A 26 -20.74 -23.68 12.50
N LEU A 27 -19.81 -22.74 12.57
CA LEU A 27 -18.49 -23.00 13.17
C LEU A 27 -18.55 -23.35 14.66
N SER A 28 -19.59 -22.88 15.38
CA SER A 28 -19.84 -23.26 16.77
C SER A 28 -20.24 -24.72 16.89
N ASP A 29 -21.12 -25.19 16.01
CA ASP A 29 -21.61 -26.57 16.02
C ASP A 29 -20.50 -27.54 15.59
N VAL A 30 -19.69 -27.15 14.61
CA VAL A 30 -18.51 -27.91 14.16
C VAL A 30 -17.46 -28.00 15.28
N ALA A 31 -17.24 -26.91 16.03
CA ALA A 31 -16.32 -26.92 17.15
C ALA A 31 -16.79 -27.86 18.27
N LEU A 32 -18.09 -27.85 18.58
CA LEU A 32 -18.68 -28.73 19.59
C LEU A 32 -18.66 -30.21 19.13
N ALA A 33 -19.06 -30.49 17.90
CA ALA A 33 -19.12 -31.84 17.33
C ALA A 33 -17.75 -32.54 17.29
N HIS A 34 -16.67 -31.79 17.03
CA HIS A 34 -15.31 -32.33 16.91
C HIS A 34 -14.46 -32.11 18.18
N GLY A 35 -15.04 -31.60 19.27
CA GLY A 35 -14.33 -31.33 20.53
C GLY A 35 -13.19 -30.31 20.38
N LEU A 36 -13.33 -29.36 19.45
CA LEU A 36 -12.35 -28.35 19.11
C LEU A 36 -12.69 -27.01 19.78
N ASN A 37 -11.66 -26.22 20.07
CA ASN A 37 -11.89 -24.86 20.55
C ASN A 37 -12.33 -23.96 19.38
N LEU A 38 -13.47 -23.30 19.52
CA LEU A 38 -14.04 -22.37 18.52
C LEU A 38 -13.02 -21.34 17.99
N HIS A 39 -12.17 -20.79 18.87
CA HIS A 39 -11.13 -19.84 18.47
C HIS A 39 -10.12 -20.47 17.50
N THR A 40 -9.72 -21.73 17.76
CA THR A 40 -8.76 -22.46 16.91
C THR A 40 -9.36 -22.85 15.57
N VAL A 41 -10.66 -23.20 15.55
CA VAL A 41 -11.40 -23.48 14.31
C VAL A 41 -11.53 -22.21 13.46
N ARG A 42 -11.89 -21.07 14.06
CA ARG A 42 -11.96 -19.78 13.35
C ARG A 42 -10.62 -19.37 12.75
N ALA A 43 -9.55 -19.40 13.54
CA ALA A 43 -8.21 -19.04 13.08
C ALA A 43 -7.75 -19.93 11.90
N ARG A 44 -8.08 -21.23 11.95
CA ARG A 44 -7.73 -22.16 10.88
C ARG A 44 -8.61 -22.00 9.64
N ALA A 45 -9.92 -21.77 9.81
CA ALA A 45 -10.85 -21.50 8.72
C ALA A 45 -10.44 -20.26 7.92
N THR A 46 -10.02 -19.18 8.60
CA THR A 46 -9.50 -17.98 7.93
C THR A 46 -8.18 -18.25 7.20
N ARG A 47 -7.23 -18.94 7.86
CA ARG A 47 -5.92 -19.24 7.28
C ARG A 47 -5.99 -20.17 6.06
N GLN A 48 -6.92 -21.13 6.07
CA GLN A 48 -7.11 -22.11 5.00
C GLN A 48 -8.24 -21.74 4.02
N GLY A 49 -8.81 -20.53 4.16
CA GLY A 49 -9.82 -20.01 3.25
C GLY A 49 -11.10 -20.85 3.16
N TRP A 50 -11.57 -21.39 4.29
CA TRP A 50 -12.81 -22.16 4.33
C TRP A 50 -13.99 -21.22 4.02
N SER A 51 -14.48 -21.27 2.79
CA SER A 51 -15.60 -20.45 2.31
C SER A 51 -16.61 -21.34 1.60
N ARG A 52 -17.87 -21.23 2.03
CA ARG A 52 -19.00 -21.94 1.41
C ARG A 52 -19.26 -21.43 0.00
N ALA A 53 -19.18 -20.12 -0.23
CA ALA A 53 -19.35 -19.52 -1.55
C ALA A 53 -18.30 -20.03 -2.54
N ARG A 54 -17.05 -20.21 -2.09
CA ARG A 54 -15.96 -20.75 -2.93
C ARG A 54 -16.13 -22.24 -3.21
N ALA A 55 -16.63 -23.02 -2.24
CA ALA A 55 -16.92 -24.43 -2.44
C ALA A 55 -18.13 -24.66 -3.36
N GLN A 56 -19.17 -23.82 -3.26
CA GLN A 56 -20.33 -23.85 -4.15
C GLN A 56 -19.99 -23.42 -5.59
N ALA A 57 -19.13 -22.41 -5.74
CA ALA A 57 -18.63 -21.99 -7.06
C ALA A 57 -17.77 -23.09 -7.73
N ALA A 58 -16.94 -23.80 -6.96
CA ALA A 58 -16.17 -24.93 -7.48
C ALA A 58 -17.08 -26.10 -7.90
N ALA A 59 -18.08 -26.45 -7.09
CA ALA A 59 -19.06 -27.49 -7.43
C ALA A 59 -19.94 -27.13 -8.64
N ALA A 60 -20.23 -25.84 -8.85
CA ALA A 60 -20.96 -25.36 -10.02
C ALA A 60 -20.10 -25.36 -11.31
N ALA A 61 -18.78 -25.19 -11.18
CA ALA A 61 -17.85 -25.25 -12.31
C ALA A 61 -17.69 -26.66 -12.87
N ASP A 62 -17.73 -27.69 -12.01
CA ASP A 62 -17.68 -29.11 -12.42
C ASP A 62 -18.98 -29.61 -13.11
N LEU A 63 -20.06 -28.82 -13.08
CA LEU A 63 -21.37 -29.16 -13.67
C LEU A 63 -21.65 -28.49 -15.03
N LEU A 64 -20.72 -27.68 -15.55
CA LEU A 64 -20.87 -27.03 -16.86
C LEU A 64 -20.34 -27.97 -17.96
N PRO A 65 -21.18 -28.41 -18.93
CA PRO A 65 -20.73 -29.20 -20.06
C PRO A 65 -19.87 -28.35 -21.01
N ASP A 66 -18.79 -28.95 -21.48
CA ASP A 66 -17.73 -28.39 -22.33
C ASP A 66 -18.30 -27.88 -23.68
N PRO A 67 -18.27 -26.56 -23.98
CA PRO A 67 -18.80 -26.03 -25.24
C PRO A 67 -17.70 -25.99 -26.31
N LEU A 68 -17.17 -27.16 -26.69
CA LEU A 68 -16.26 -27.32 -27.83
C LEU A 68 -16.67 -28.51 -28.69
N SER A 69 -17.86 -28.42 -29.29
CA SER A 69 -18.20 -29.25 -30.45
C SER A 69 -19.30 -28.59 -31.28
N ASP A 70 -18.94 -27.56 -32.04
CA ASP A 70 -19.38 -27.53 -33.44
C ASP A 70 -18.45 -26.65 -34.29
N ALA A 71 -18.00 -27.23 -35.40
CA ALA A 71 -17.04 -26.64 -36.32
C ALA A 71 -17.67 -26.53 -37.70
N SER A 72 -17.71 -25.33 -38.27
CA SER A 72 -17.61 -25.04 -39.72
C SER A 72 -17.49 -23.52 -40.01
N PRO A 73 -16.92 -23.10 -41.16
CA PRO A 73 -15.83 -22.10 -41.18
C PRO A 73 -16.08 -20.78 -41.96
N GLN A 74 -15.17 -19.81 -41.71
CA GLN A 74 -14.74 -18.60 -42.49
C GLN A 74 -15.53 -17.27 -42.35
N PRO A 75 -14.91 -16.09 -42.62
CA PRO A 75 -13.48 -15.72 -42.83
C PRO A 75 -12.98 -14.57 -41.88
N GLY A 76 -11.68 -14.27 -41.95
CA GLY A 76 -10.91 -13.38 -41.05
C GLY A 76 -11.17 -11.84 -41.12
N PRO A 77 -10.38 -11.03 -40.38
CA PRO A 77 -10.89 -9.93 -39.54
C PRO A 77 -10.70 -8.52 -40.13
N PRO A 78 -11.39 -7.51 -39.57
CA PRO A 78 -10.79 -6.19 -39.39
C PRO A 78 -10.57 -5.89 -37.89
N SER A 79 -9.33 -5.48 -37.61
CA SER A 79 -8.74 -5.06 -36.34
C SER A 79 -9.71 -4.39 -35.35
N GLY A 80 -9.95 -5.06 -34.22
CA GLY A 80 -10.43 -4.41 -32.99
C GLY A 80 -9.27 -3.79 -32.21
N PRO A 81 -9.49 -2.71 -31.44
CA PRO A 81 -8.47 -2.21 -30.53
C PRO A 81 -8.16 -3.26 -29.47
N ALA A 82 -6.86 -3.34 -29.16
CA ALA A 82 -6.19 -4.35 -28.37
C ALA A 82 -6.87 -4.70 -27.03
N ALA A 83 -6.69 -5.96 -26.62
CA ALA A 83 -6.95 -6.43 -25.26
C ALA A 83 -6.33 -5.48 -24.22
N PRO A 84 -7.02 -5.16 -23.11
CA PRO A 84 -6.43 -4.37 -22.05
C PRO A 84 -5.24 -5.14 -21.46
N ALA A 85 -4.07 -4.53 -21.53
CA ALA A 85 -2.88 -4.98 -20.85
C ALA A 85 -3.13 -5.05 -19.33
N LEU A 86 -2.66 -6.14 -18.72
CA LEU A 86 -2.90 -6.56 -17.34
C LEU A 86 -2.23 -5.68 -16.25
N ASP A 87 -1.84 -4.43 -16.56
CA ASP A 87 -1.16 -3.51 -15.63
C ASP A 87 -1.68 -2.06 -15.70
N ALA A 88 -2.87 -1.83 -16.27
CA ALA A 88 -3.49 -0.51 -16.19
C ALA A 88 -4.06 -0.28 -14.77
N PRO A 89 -3.85 0.90 -14.16
CA PRO A 89 -4.56 1.25 -12.93
C PRO A 89 -6.07 1.08 -13.18
N ASP A 90 -6.79 0.48 -12.23
CA ASP A 90 -8.23 0.30 -12.32
C ASP A 90 -8.87 1.62 -12.78
N PRO A 91 -9.49 1.66 -13.99
CA PRO A 91 -9.94 2.91 -14.57
C PRO A 91 -11.05 3.49 -13.68
N ASP A 92 -10.90 4.77 -13.33
CA ASP A 92 -11.85 5.50 -12.49
C ASP A 92 -13.27 5.40 -13.09
N ALA A 93 -14.27 5.13 -12.24
CA ALA A 93 -15.66 5.01 -12.64
C ALA A 93 -16.15 6.29 -13.36
N HIS A 94 -15.59 7.46 -13.03
CA HIS A 94 -15.89 8.70 -13.73
C HIS A 94 -15.39 8.69 -15.19
N ASP A 95 -14.17 8.21 -15.42
CA ASP A 95 -13.56 8.13 -16.75
C ASP A 95 -14.28 7.12 -17.64
N LEU A 96 -14.68 5.98 -17.07
CA LEU A 96 -15.50 4.98 -17.75
C LEU A 96 -16.87 5.54 -18.17
N ALA A 97 -17.49 6.37 -17.32
CA ALA A 97 -18.75 7.03 -17.66
C ALA A 97 -18.59 8.00 -18.84
N GLN A 98 -17.51 8.78 -18.89
CA GLN A 98 -17.24 9.69 -19.99
C GLN A 98 -16.95 8.94 -21.29
N ALA A 99 -16.15 7.87 -21.24
CA ALA A 99 -15.85 7.03 -22.38
C ALA A 99 -17.13 6.39 -22.97
N ALA A 100 -17.99 5.83 -22.12
CA ALA A 100 -19.27 5.25 -22.53
C ALA A 100 -20.21 6.31 -23.14
N THR A 101 -20.21 7.54 -22.61
CA THR A 101 -21.00 8.66 -23.17
C THR A 101 -20.53 9.03 -24.58
N ARG A 102 -19.21 9.13 -24.79
CA ARG A 102 -18.64 9.43 -26.12
C ARG A 102 -18.92 8.30 -27.11
N ALA A 103 -18.77 7.05 -26.68
CA ALA A 103 -19.08 5.88 -27.50
C ALA A 103 -20.57 5.83 -27.89
N SER A 104 -21.47 6.17 -26.97
CA SER A 104 -22.91 6.30 -27.26
C SER A 104 -23.17 7.36 -28.34
N ALA A 105 -22.54 8.53 -28.26
CA ALA A 105 -22.72 9.59 -29.25
C ALA A 105 -22.22 9.19 -30.65
N LEU A 106 -21.12 8.41 -30.73
CA LEU A 106 -20.62 7.86 -31.97
C LEU A 106 -21.57 6.81 -32.56
N ALA A 107 -22.12 5.92 -31.72
CA ALA A 107 -23.10 4.92 -32.14
C ALA A 107 -24.40 5.58 -32.65
N MET A 108 -24.84 6.69 -32.05
CA MET A 108 -25.97 7.48 -32.56
C MET A 108 -25.67 8.07 -33.94
N ARG A 109 -24.47 8.61 -34.17
CA ARG A 109 -24.06 9.13 -35.48
C ARG A 109 -23.95 8.03 -36.54
N ALA A 110 -23.64 6.81 -36.14
CA ALA A 110 -23.60 5.64 -37.01
C ALA A 110 -25.00 5.03 -37.28
N GLY A 111 -26.07 5.53 -36.63
CA GLY A 111 -27.42 4.97 -36.77
C GLY A 111 -27.69 3.70 -35.94
N GLU A 112 -26.75 3.27 -35.10
CA GLU A 112 -26.86 2.07 -34.27
C GLU A 112 -27.62 2.36 -32.96
N LEU A 113 -28.93 2.60 -33.05
CA LEU A 113 -29.74 3.06 -31.91
C LEU A 113 -29.73 2.09 -30.71
N ALA A 114 -29.80 0.77 -30.94
CA ALA A 114 -29.77 -0.22 -29.86
C ALA A 114 -28.45 -0.19 -29.08
N ARG A 115 -27.32 -0.03 -29.78
CA ARG A 115 -25.98 0.08 -29.17
C ARG A 115 -25.82 1.40 -28.44
N ALA A 116 -26.33 2.49 -29.01
CA ALA A 116 -26.34 3.79 -28.36
C ALA A 116 -27.10 3.74 -27.01
N HIS A 117 -28.29 3.15 -26.98
CA HIS A 117 -29.06 3.00 -25.75
C HIS A 117 -28.35 2.13 -24.70
N ALA A 118 -27.71 1.03 -25.11
CA ALA A 118 -26.94 0.18 -24.20
C ALA A 118 -25.73 0.93 -23.60
N LEU A 119 -25.00 1.70 -24.42
CA LEU A 119 -23.85 2.50 -23.97
C LEU A 119 -24.26 3.68 -23.08
N ALA A 120 -25.40 4.32 -23.37
CA ALA A 120 -25.98 5.35 -22.51
C ALA A 120 -26.38 4.77 -21.14
N GLY A 121 -27.00 3.58 -21.12
CA GLY A 121 -27.33 2.88 -19.88
C GLY A 121 -26.10 2.50 -19.06
N LEU A 122 -25.00 2.09 -19.71
CA LEU A 122 -23.72 1.86 -19.04
C LEU A 122 -23.13 3.15 -18.46
N ALA A 123 -23.14 4.25 -19.22
CA ALA A 123 -22.66 5.54 -18.74
C ALA A 123 -23.42 5.99 -17.47
N GLU A 124 -24.74 5.79 -17.41
CA GLU A 124 -25.53 6.13 -16.23
C GLU A 124 -25.20 5.26 -15.02
N ARG A 125 -24.97 3.95 -15.21
CA ARG A 125 -24.55 3.04 -14.14
C ARG A 125 -23.18 3.42 -13.58
N TYR A 126 -22.23 3.77 -14.44
CA TYR A 126 -20.92 4.25 -14.00
C TYR A 126 -21.00 5.59 -13.26
N ARG A 127 -21.86 6.52 -13.68
CA ARG A 127 -22.11 7.77 -12.92
C ARG A 127 -22.70 7.50 -11.54
N LYS A 128 -23.63 6.55 -11.42
CA LYS A 128 -24.20 6.14 -10.12
C LYS A 128 -23.15 5.50 -9.23
N LEU A 129 -22.25 4.70 -9.80
CA LEU A 129 -21.14 4.10 -9.08
C LEU A 129 -20.16 5.17 -8.58
N ALA A 130 -19.74 6.10 -9.45
CA ALA A 130 -18.87 7.22 -9.09
C ALA A 130 -19.49 8.09 -7.98
N GLY A 131 -20.78 8.43 -8.08
CA GLY A 131 -21.47 9.19 -7.04
C GLY A 131 -21.65 8.42 -5.72
N SER A 132 -21.77 7.08 -5.78
CA SER A 132 -21.78 6.23 -4.59
C SER A 132 -20.41 6.19 -3.92
N ASP A 133 -19.34 6.16 -4.70
CA ASP A 133 -17.98 6.16 -4.16
C ASP A 133 -17.64 7.51 -3.54
N ASP A 134 -18.01 8.63 -4.16
CA ASP A 134 -17.90 9.96 -3.54
C ASP A 134 -18.66 10.05 -2.19
N ALA A 135 -19.87 9.50 -2.13
CA ALA A 135 -20.65 9.46 -0.88
C ALA A 135 -19.99 8.56 0.18
N ARG A 136 -19.40 7.43 -0.21
CA ARG A 136 -18.63 6.55 0.68
C ARG A 136 -17.35 7.22 1.18
N HIS A 137 -16.61 7.89 0.30
CA HIS A 137 -15.41 8.66 0.65
C HIS A 137 -15.73 9.83 1.57
N LYS A 138 -16.89 10.48 1.42
CA LYS A 138 -17.35 11.55 2.31
C LYS A 138 -17.81 11.05 3.68
N ALA A 139 -18.29 9.81 3.77
CA ALA A 139 -18.66 9.13 5.02
C ALA A 139 -17.50 8.37 5.68
N LEU A 140 -16.31 8.37 5.07
CA LEU A 140 -15.16 7.63 5.59
C LEU A 140 -14.62 8.34 6.83
N THR A 141 -14.76 7.67 7.98
CA THR A 141 -14.08 8.02 9.22
C THR A 141 -12.99 6.98 9.50
N PRO A 142 -12.02 7.27 10.38
CA PRO A 142 -10.97 6.31 10.72
C PRO A 142 -11.50 4.95 11.19
N ASP A 143 -12.66 4.97 11.88
CA ASP A 143 -13.30 3.78 12.44
C ASP A 143 -14.13 2.99 11.41
N THR A 144 -14.57 3.65 10.33
CA THR A 144 -15.37 3.04 9.25
C THR A 144 -14.56 2.75 7.99
N ALA A 145 -13.29 3.18 7.97
CA ALA A 145 -12.40 2.97 6.85
C ALA A 145 -12.09 1.46 6.68
N PRO A 146 -12.08 0.95 5.44
CA PRO A 146 -11.69 -0.43 5.18
C PRO A 146 -10.24 -0.66 5.60
N LEU A 147 -9.97 -1.76 6.31
CA LEU A 147 -8.66 -2.06 6.88
C LEU A 147 -7.52 -2.08 5.85
N GLN A 148 -7.82 -2.51 4.61
CA GLN A 148 -6.84 -2.48 3.52
C GLN A 148 -6.42 -1.04 3.19
N LEU A 149 -7.36 -0.09 3.14
CA LEU A 149 -7.05 1.32 2.93
C LEU A 149 -6.18 1.87 4.06
N VAL A 150 -6.50 1.52 5.31
CA VAL A 150 -5.70 1.93 6.48
C VAL A 150 -4.29 1.37 6.38
N ALA A 151 -4.13 0.09 6.02
CA ALA A 151 -2.84 -0.54 5.83
C ALA A 151 -2.03 0.11 4.70
N ASP A 152 -2.65 0.35 3.54
CA ASP A 152 -2.03 0.99 2.39
C ASP A 152 -1.53 2.40 2.75
N ILE A 153 -2.34 3.19 3.47
CA ILE A 153 -2.01 4.54 3.91
C ILE A 153 -0.84 4.56 4.91
N LEU A 154 -0.78 3.59 5.82
CA LEU A 154 0.28 3.54 6.85
C LEU A 154 1.65 3.08 6.30
N MET A 155 1.63 2.33 5.19
CA MET A 155 2.83 1.71 4.63
C MET A 155 3.41 2.48 3.43
N ASP A 156 2.61 3.26 2.70
CA ASP A 156 3.05 4.03 1.53
C ASP A 156 2.49 5.47 1.53
N GLU A 157 3.38 6.45 1.77
CA GLU A 157 3.06 7.88 1.73
C GLU A 157 2.56 8.35 0.36
N GLY A 158 3.10 7.79 -0.73
CA GLY A 158 2.70 8.13 -2.10
C GLY A 158 1.30 7.63 -2.42
N LEU A 159 0.89 6.51 -1.82
CA LEU A 159 -0.47 5.98 -1.93
C LEU A 159 -1.43 6.77 -1.04
N ALA A 160 -1.01 7.14 0.17
CA ALA A 160 -1.78 8.02 1.05
C ALA A 160 -2.11 9.35 0.36
N ASN A 161 -1.13 9.99 -0.31
CA ASN A 161 -1.37 11.23 -1.03
C ASN A 161 -2.31 11.05 -2.23
N ARG A 162 -2.22 9.93 -2.95
CA ARG A 162 -3.11 9.62 -4.08
C ARG A 162 -4.55 9.36 -3.64
N ARG A 163 -4.76 8.61 -2.55
CA ARG A 163 -6.10 8.21 -2.09
C ARG A 163 -6.78 9.23 -1.18
N LEU A 164 -6.01 9.98 -0.41
CA LEU A 164 -6.54 11.06 0.44
C LEU A 164 -6.36 12.44 -0.18
N ALA A 165 -5.80 12.54 -1.39
CA ALA A 165 -5.56 13.81 -2.08
C ALA A 165 -4.98 14.88 -1.14
N LEU A 166 -3.91 14.54 -0.40
CA LEU A 166 -3.38 15.37 0.68
C LEU A 166 -2.80 16.69 0.16
N ASN A 167 -2.25 16.69 -1.06
CA ASN A 167 -1.69 17.86 -1.72
C ASN A 167 -2.67 18.59 -2.65
N ASN A 168 -3.95 18.20 -2.68
CA ASN A 168 -4.93 18.85 -3.54
C ASN A 168 -5.59 20.03 -2.81
N PRO A 169 -5.30 21.30 -3.18
CA PRO A 169 -5.86 22.47 -2.50
C PRO A 169 -7.37 22.64 -2.72
N LYS A 170 -7.95 21.95 -3.71
CA LYS A 170 -9.38 22.03 -4.04
C LYS A 170 -10.23 21.01 -3.26
N ASP A 171 -9.61 20.03 -2.60
CA ASP A 171 -10.32 18.97 -1.92
C ASP A 171 -10.48 19.30 -0.42
N PRO A 172 -11.71 19.52 0.09
CA PRO A 172 -11.93 19.94 1.46
C PRO A 172 -11.37 18.95 2.49
N PRO A 173 -10.97 19.44 3.68
CA PRO A 173 -10.48 18.58 4.75
C PRO A 173 -11.60 17.66 5.24
N CYS A 174 -11.45 16.35 5.02
CA CYS A 174 -12.32 15.34 5.61
C CYS A 174 -11.72 14.80 6.92
N PRO A 175 -12.53 14.22 7.82
CA PRO A 175 -12.06 13.70 9.11
C PRO A 175 -10.88 12.72 8.99
N THR A 176 -10.87 11.89 7.94
CA THR A 176 -9.80 10.93 7.69
C THR A 176 -8.48 11.61 7.29
N LYS A 177 -8.52 12.71 6.51
CA LYS A 177 -7.32 13.50 6.19
C LYS A 177 -6.72 14.13 7.44
N ILE A 178 -7.57 14.71 8.30
CA ILE A 178 -7.15 15.33 9.55
C ILE A 178 -6.48 14.29 10.46
N ALA A 179 -7.12 13.13 10.63
CA ALA A 179 -6.56 12.03 11.44
C ALA A 179 -5.21 11.53 10.91
N TYR A 180 -5.06 11.43 9.58
CA TYR A 180 -3.78 11.08 8.95
C TYR A 180 -2.71 12.14 9.21
N GLN A 181 -3.01 13.42 9.00
CA GLN A 181 -2.06 14.52 9.23
C GLN A 181 -1.63 14.61 10.69
N ASP A 182 -2.54 14.37 11.63
CA ASP A 182 -2.22 14.29 13.07
C ASP A 182 -1.33 13.10 13.41
N TRP A 183 -1.55 11.95 12.78
CA TRP A 183 -0.70 10.78 12.94
C TRP A 183 0.70 11.03 12.36
N ASP A 184 0.78 11.55 11.13
CA ASP A 184 2.05 11.85 10.47
C ASP A 184 2.84 12.92 11.22
N SER A 185 2.17 13.97 11.68
CA SER A 185 2.78 15.00 12.53
C SER A 185 3.37 14.41 13.81
N ARG A 186 2.67 13.47 14.46
CA ARG A 186 3.16 12.77 15.66
C ARG A 186 4.36 11.88 15.34
N ARG A 187 4.28 11.08 14.27
CA ARG A 187 5.38 10.22 13.80
C ARG A 187 6.62 11.05 13.47
N SER A 188 6.45 12.13 12.71
CA SER A 188 7.50 13.05 12.31
C SER A 188 8.12 13.79 13.49
N ARG A 189 7.37 14.10 14.56
CA ARG A 189 7.93 14.65 15.81
C ARG A 189 8.81 13.64 16.52
N VAL A 190 8.37 12.38 16.65
CA VAL A 190 9.17 11.32 17.29
C VAL A 190 10.47 11.08 16.52
N SER A 191 10.40 10.99 15.19
CA SER A 191 11.57 10.83 14.33
C SER A 191 12.54 12.01 14.45
N ARG A 192 12.03 13.26 14.45
CA ARG A 192 12.85 14.46 14.66
C ARG A 192 13.51 14.46 16.03
N ASN A 193 12.77 14.13 17.10
CA ASN A 193 13.32 14.06 18.44
C ASN A 193 14.45 13.02 18.55
N PHE A 194 14.28 11.86 17.92
CA PHE A 194 15.34 10.85 17.83
C PHE A 194 16.58 11.41 17.10
N HIS A 195 16.42 12.08 15.95
CA HIS A 195 17.54 12.70 15.26
C HIS A 195 18.22 13.80 16.10
N PHE A 196 17.45 14.69 16.73
CA PHE A 196 18.00 15.71 17.61
C PHE A 196 18.80 15.11 18.77
N THR A 197 18.28 14.07 19.43
CA THR A 197 19.01 13.40 20.51
C THR A 197 20.32 12.75 20.03
N LEU A 198 20.34 12.13 18.85
CA LEU A 198 21.56 11.61 18.25
C LEU A 198 22.58 12.71 17.95
N VAL A 199 22.15 13.83 17.38
CA VAL A 199 23.01 14.99 17.10
C VAL A 199 23.58 15.58 18.38
N HIS A 200 22.76 15.77 19.42
CA HIS A 200 23.22 16.23 20.72
C HIS A 200 24.24 15.29 21.35
N ARG A 201 24.01 13.97 21.26
CA ARG A 201 24.96 12.96 21.75
C ARG A 201 26.28 13.03 20.98
N ARG A 202 26.22 13.13 19.64
CA ARG A 202 27.42 13.28 18.79
C ARG A 202 28.22 14.53 19.17
N ALA A 203 27.56 15.68 19.28
CA ALA A 203 28.22 16.92 19.66
C ALA A 203 28.84 16.86 21.07
N ALA A 204 28.22 16.13 22.01
CA ALA A 204 28.80 15.90 23.33
C ALA A 204 30.07 15.03 23.26
N CYS A 205 30.06 13.97 22.45
CA CYS A 205 31.25 13.14 22.20
C CYS A 205 32.37 13.94 21.54
N GLU A 206 32.06 14.78 20.55
CA GLU A 206 33.05 15.63 19.88
C GLU A 206 33.71 16.62 20.87
N ARG A 207 32.91 17.31 21.70
CA ARG A 207 33.47 18.17 22.77
C ARG A 207 34.35 17.40 23.74
N TYR A 208 33.98 16.16 24.07
CA TYR A 208 34.77 15.33 24.97
C TYR A 208 36.10 14.89 24.33
N ILE A 209 36.08 14.55 23.04
CA ILE A 209 37.29 14.27 22.27
C ILE A 209 38.20 15.49 22.27
N ASP A 210 37.69 16.69 21.98
CA ASP A 210 38.49 17.92 21.99
C ASP A 210 39.15 18.17 23.35
N LEU A 211 38.44 17.89 24.45
CA LEU A 211 38.99 18.00 25.81
C LEU A 211 40.12 16.99 26.05
N LEU A 212 39.95 15.74 25.60
CA LEU A 212 40.99 14.71 25.71
C LEU A 212 42.20 15.04 24.84
N GLU A 213 42.00 15.49 23.61
CA GLU A 213 43.07 15.92 22.70
C GLU A 213 43.87 17.08 23.33
N ARG A 214 43.19 18.06 23.93
CA ARG A 214 43.85 19.16 24.69
C ARG A 214 44.64 18.64 25.89
N ALA A 215 44.08 17.69 26.65
CA ALA A 215 44.76 17.10 27.81
C ALA A 215 46.01 16.30 27.41
N LEU A 216 45.94 15.52 26.33
CA LEU A 216 47.07 14.78 25.77
C LEU A 216 48.17 15.74 25.29
N THR A 217 47.78 16.79 24.58
CA THR A 217 48.71 17.82 24.09
C THR A 217 49.41 18.52 25.26
N ALA A 218 48.67 18.88 26.32
CA ALA A 218 49.24 19.49 27.52
C ALA A 218 50.18 18.55 28.29
N ALA A 219 49.95 17.24 28.22
CA ALA A 219 50.83 16.21 28.79
C ALA A 219 52.03 15.86 27.89
N GLY A 220 52.15 16.46 26.70
CA GLY A 220 53.21 16.16 25.73
C GLY A 220 53.09 14.77 25.08
N LEU A 221 51.90 14.16 25.11
CA LEU A 221 51.63 12.85 24.53
C LEU A 221 51.16 12.98 23.07
N PRO A 222 51.51 12.04 22.19
CA PRO A 222 51.05 12.05 20.80
C PRO A 222 49.53 11.82 20.74
N LEU A 223 48.88 12.50 19.80
CA LEU A 223 47.46 12.30 19.48
C LEU A 223 47.26 10.93 18.79
N PRO A 224 46.10 10.29 18.95
CA PRO A 224 45.79 9.06 18.22
C PRO A 224 45.84 9.28 16.71
N ASP A 225 46.46 8.35 15.97
CA ASP A 225 46.47 8.36 14.50
C ASP A 225 45.05 8.13 13.96
N GLU A 226 44.34 9.22 13.69
CA GLU A 226 43.05 9.17 13.02
C GLU A 226 43.27 9.16 11.50
N PRO A 227 42.76 8.17 10.75
CA PRO A 227 42.89 8.19 9.30
C PRO A 227 42.24 9.46 8.75
N ASN A 228 42.93 10.16 7.85
CA ASN A 228 42.51 11.47 7.32
C ASN A 228 41.06 11.49 6.84
N GLN A 229 40.54 10.37 6.32
CA GLN A 229 39.16 10.23 5.89
C GLN A 229 38.15 10.36 7.04
N ASN A 230 38.43 9.75 8.21
CA ASN A 230 37.58 9.88 9.40
C ASN A 230 37.63 11.30 9.96
N ARG A 231 38.80 11.93 9.94
CA ARG A 231 38.95 13.33 10.33
C ARG A 231 38.14 14.27 9.43
N ARG A 232 38.16 14.05 8.11
CA ARG A 232 37.37 14.83 7.14
C ARG A 232 35.87 14.59 7.29
N LEU A 233 35.44 13.36 7.56
CA LEU A 233 34.05 13.02 7.90
C LEU A 233 33.59 13.67 9.22
N ARG A 234 34.48 13.72 10.23
CA ARG A 234 34.21 14.39 11.52
C ARG A 234 34.01 15.89 11.34
N LEU A 235 34.88 16.53 10.55
CA LEU A 235 34.84 17.97 10.24
C LEU A 235 33.74 18.36 9.23
N GLY A 236 32.98 17.38 8.70
CA GLY A 236 31.92 17.63 7.72
C GLY A 236 32.43 18.03 6.33
N LEU A 237 33.72 17.83 6.06
CA LEU A 237 34.33 18.07 4.74
C LEU A 237 33.94 16.98 3.74
N ASP A 238 33.75 15.76 4.24
CA ASP A 238 33.27 14.62 3.45
C ASP A 238 31.94 14.11 4.03
N VAL A 239 31.11 13.53 3.18
CA VAL A 239 29.82 12.92 3.50
C VAL A 239 29.84 11.46 3.05
N ARG A 240 29.27 10.57 3.88
CA ARG A 240 29.11 9.16 3.54
C ARG A 240 27.69 8.93 3.01
N VAL A 241 27.59 8.44 1.78
CA VAL A 241 26.33 8.11 1.10
C VAL A 241 26.35 6.63 0.78
N GLY A 242 25.64 5.82 1.57
CA GLY A 242 25.75 4.36 1.51
C GLY A 242 27.18 3.89 1.82
N ASP A 243 27.78 3.14 0.89
CA ASP A 243 29.16 2.63 1.02
C ASP A 243 30.23 3.58 0.48
N THR A 244 29.84 4.70 -0.14
CA THR A 244 30.78 5.66 -0.72
C THR A 244 30.98 6.88 0.16
N VAL A 245 32.22 7.34 0.28
CA VAL A 245 32.59 8.62 0.91
C VAL A 245 32.94 9.59 -0.21
N MET A 246 32.33 10.76 -0.21
CA MET A 246 32.60 11.83 -1.17
C MET A 246 32.75 13.16 -0.47
N SER A 247 33.40 14.14 -1.11
CA SER A 247 33.45 15.50 -0.55
C SER A 247 32.04 16.09 -0.46
N HIS A 248 31.83 16.97 0.51
CA HIS A 248 30.55 17.65 0.67
C HIS A 248 30.20 18.49 -0.57
N GLU A 249 31.20 19.01 -1.29
CA GLU A 249 31.03 19.72 -2.57
C GLU A 249 30.49 18.79 -3.66
N ALA A 250 31.12 17.62 -3.86
CA ALA A 250 30.65 16.62 -4.82
C ALA A 250 29.26 16.07 -4.46
N TYR A 251 28.94 16.00 -3.16
CA TYR A 251 27.59 15.64 -2.69
C TYR A 251 26.54 16.69 -3.06
N ARG A 252 26.87 17.98 -2.92
CA ARG A 252 25.98 19.10 -3.32
C ARG A 252 25.75 19.15 -4.82
N GLU A 253 26.82 18.95 -5.60
CA GLU A 253 26.72 18.86 -7.07
C GLU A 253 25.82 17.69 -7.48
N ARG A 254 25.95 16.53 -6.81
CA ARG A 254 25.11 15.35 -7.06
C ARG A 254 23.62 15.58 -6.72
N LEU A 255 23.33 16.41 -5.72
CA LEU A 255 21.96 16.79 -5.36
C LEU A 255 21.38 17.88 -6.27
N GLY A 256 22.16 18.44 -7.20
CA GLY A 256 21.73 19.54 -8.06
C GLY A 256 21.61 20.89 -7.34
N GLU A 257 22.25 21.04 -6.17
CA GLU A 257 22.28 22.30 -5.40
C GLU A 257 23.42 23.23 -5.83
N GLY A 258 24.13 22.89 -6.90
CA GLY A 258 25.26 23.63 -7.44
C GLY A 258 24.86 24.64 -8.53
N GLU A 259 24.01 25.61 -8.20
CA GLU A 259 23.98 26.94 -8.79
C GLU A 259 22.92 27.77 -8.07
N GLY A 260 23.36 28.78 -7.32
CA GLY A 260 22.46 29.76 -6.75
C GLY A 260 21.68 30.45 -7.86
N THR A 261 20.37 30.27 -7.88
CA THR A 261 19.49 31.34 -8.36
C THR A 261 19.60 32.50 -7.37
N ASP A 262 20.57 33.34 -7.68
CA ASP A 262 20.64 34.72 -7.26
C ASP A 262 19.36 35.41 -7.76
N GLN A 263 18.34 35.49 -6.90
CA GLN A 263 17.21 36.40 -7.06
C GLN A 263 17.01 37.18 -5.77
N THR A 264 17.95 38.08 -5.50
CA THR A 264 17.61 39.36 -4.90
C THR A 264 17.16 40.35 -5.99
N HIS A 265 16.06 41.06 -5.69
CA HIS A 265 15.49 42.25 -6.36
C HIS A 265 14.55 42.05 -7.57
N ARG A 266 13.24 41.97 -7.30
CA ARG A 266 12.28 43.09 -7.45
C ARG A 266 10.92 42.76 -6.86
#